data_AF-A0A923P1Q1-F1
#
_entry.id   AF-A0A923P1Q1-F1
#
_cell.length_a   1.000
_cell.length_b   1.000
_cell.length_c   1.000
_cell.angle_alpha   90.00
_cell.angle_beta   90.00
_cell.angle_gamma   90.00
#
_symmetry.space_group_name_H-M   'P 1'
#
loop_
_entity.id
_entity.type
_entity.pdbx_description
1 polymer ?
#
loop_
_entity_poly.entity_id
_entity_poly.type
_entity_poly.pdbx_seq_one_letter_code
_entity_poly.pdbx_strand_id
1 'polypeptide(L)' 'MNARKQDTRHKIELGGLVIKAGLGDEPKVVVLGALALAAAALQGQNANANRARFAAEGEASFQGDSP' A
#
# COMPACT_ATOMS: atom_id res chain seq x y z
N MET A 1 11.51 -23.16 10.66
CA MET A 1 11.85 -22.72 9.28
C MET A 1 10.70 -22.03 8.52
N ASN A 2 9.47 -21.91 9.06
CA ASN A 2 8.31 -21.35 8.33
C ASN A 2 8.14 -19.82 8.42
N ALA A 3 8.60 -19.16 9.48
CA ALA A 3 8.42 -17.71 9.65
C ALA A 3 9.16 -16.87 8.59
N ARG A 4 10.37 -17.30 8.17
CA ARG A 4 11.17 -16.60 7.15
C ARG A 4 10.53 -16.60 5.77
N LYS A 5 9.86 -17.70 5.39
CA LYS A 5 9.20 -17.81 4.07
C LYS A 5 7.98 -16.90 3.97
N GLN A 6 7.22 -16.75 5.07
CA GLN A 6 6.06 -15.85 5.10
C GLN A 6 6.49 -14.38 5.04
N ASP A 7 7.55 -14.01 5.77
CA ASP A 7 8.09 -12.65 5.77
C ASP A 7 8.60 -12.23 4.37
N THR A 8 9.29 -13.12 3.64
CA THR A 8 9.72 -12.84 2.27
C THR A 8 8.54 -12.62 1.32
N ARG A 9 7.50 -13.47 1.39
CA ARG A 9 6.32 -13.32 0.53
C ARG A 9 5.58 -12.03 0.80
N HIS A 10 5.39 -11.69 2.08
CA HIS A 10 4.73 -10.47 2.48
C HIS A 10 5.45 -9.21 1.98
N LYS A 11 6.79 -9.19 2.08
CA LYS A 11 7.60 -8.07 1.55
C LYS A 11 7.52 -7.96 0.02
N ILE A 12 7.44 -9.08 -0.69
CA ILE A 12 7.25 -9.09 -2.16
C ILE A 12 5.88 -8.53 -2.53
N GLU A 13 4.82 -8.98 -1.86
CA GLU A 13 3.45 -8.49 -2.08
C GLU A 13 3.37 -6.97 -1.86
N LEU A 14 3.89 -6.47 -0.74
CA LEU A 14 3.94 -5.03 -0.46
C LEU A 14 4.74 -4.26 -1.53
N GLY A 15 5.86 -4.82 -2.01
CA GLY A 15 6.62 -4.24 -3.12
C GLY A 15 5.81 -4.15 -4.42
N GLY A 16 5.00 -5.18 -4.72
CA GLY A 16 4.10 -5.17 -5.87
C GLY A 16 3.03 -4.07 -5.80
N LEU A 17 2.52 -3.78 -4.59
CA LEU A 17 1.55 -2.70 -4.38
C LEU A 17 2.16 -1.31 -4.66
N VAL A 18 3.43 -1.10 -4.32
CA VAL A 18 4.14 0.17 -4.60
C VAL A 18 4.22 0.42 -6.11
N ILE A 19 4.57 -0.61 -6.89
CA ILE A 19 4.65 -0.50 -8.35
C ILE A 19 3.26 -0.24 -8.94
N LYS A 20 2.24 -0.98 -8.50
CA LYS A 20 0.86 -0.82 -8.98
C LYS A 20 0.27 0.56 -8.65
N ALA A 21 0.68 1.15 -7.54
CA ALA A 21 0.32 2.53 -7.18
C ALA A 21 1.07 3.61 -8.01
N GLY A 22 1.86 3.21 -9.01
CA GLY A 22 2.62 4.13 -9.87
C GLY A 22 3.88 4.70 -9.22
N LEU A 23 4.32 4.16 -8.08
CA LEU A 23 5.45 4.67 -7.31
C LEU A 23 6.77 3.90 -7.58
N GLY A 24 6.79 3.03 -8.60
CA GLY A 24 7.94 2.17 -8.90
C GLY A 24 9.21 2.93 -9.29
N ASP A 25 9.06 4.08 -9.94
CA ASP A 25 10.18 4.92 -10.40
C ASP A 25 10.49 6.07 -9.43
N GLU A 26 9.71 6.22 -8.37
CA GLU A 26 9.88 7.30 -7.40
C GLU A 26 11.05 7.02 -6.43
N PRO A 27 11.75 8.05 -5.94
CA PRO A 27 12.79 7.88 -4.94
C PRO A 27 12.24 7.22 -3.67
N LYS A 28 12.99 6.30 -3.07
CA LYS A 28 12.59 5.57 -1.84
C LYS A 28 12.11 6.47 -0.70
N VAL A 29 12.63 7.70 -0.60
CA VAL A 29 12.22 8.69 0.41
C VAL A 29 10.83 9.27 0.14
N VAL A 30 10.45 9.42 -1.12
CA VAL A 30 9.10 9.84 -1.54
C VAL A 30 8.09 8.76 -1.22
N VAL A 31 8.38 7.51 -1.60
CA VAL A 31 7.54 6.35 -1.27
C VAL A 31 7.33 6.22 0.24
N LEU A 32 8.42 6.32 1.01
CA LEU A 32 8.34 6.25 2.47
C LEU A 32 7.51 7.41 3.06
N GLY A 33 7.68 8.63 2.55
CA GLY A 33 6.90 9.80 2.96
C GLY A 33 5.40 9.62 2.70
N ALA A 34 5.03 9.15 1.51
CA ALA A 34 3.65 8.87 1.15
C ALA A 34 3.00 7.82 2.08
N LEU A 35 3.72 6.72 2.33
CA LEU A 35 3.25 5.67 3.24
C LEU A 35 3.12 6.16 4.69
N ALA A 36 4.04 7.02 5.16
CA ALA A 36 3.95 7.61 6.49
C ALA A 36 2.74 8.55 6.64
N LEU A 37 2.44 9.36 5.62
CA LEU A 37 1.25 10.21 5.60
C LEU A 37 -0.04 9.38 5.60
N ALA A 38 -0.08 8.30 4.80
CA ALA A 38 -1.20 7.37 4.80
C ALA A 38 -1.39 6.69 6.16
N ALA A 39 -0.30 6.26 6.81
CA ALA A 39 -0.35 5.68 8.15
C ALA A 39 -0.88 6.68 9.20
N ALA A 40 -0.43 7.93 9.14
CA ALA A 40 -0.94 8.99 10.02
C ALA A 40 -2.45 9.24 9.81
N ALA A 41 -2.92 9.25 8.55
CA ALA A 41 -4.34 9.38 8.24
C ALA A 41 -5.19 8.24 8.83
N LEU A 42 -4.63 7.03 8.93
CA LEU A 42 -5.30 5.87 9.50
C LEU A 42 -5.28 5.81 11.04
N GLN A 43 -4.54 6.71 11.70
CA GLN A 43 -4.46 6.79 13.17
C GLN A 43 -5.22 7.99 13.76
N GLY A 44 -5.71 8.90 12.92
CA GLY A 44 -6.46 10.09 13.36
C GLY A 44 -7.93 9.83 13.69
N GLN A 45 -8.65 10.89 14.06
CA GLN A 45 -10.09 10.83 14.42
C GLN A 45 -10.98 10.27 13.28
N ASN A 46 -10.55 10.45 12.03
CA ASN A 46 -11.25 9.95 10.84
C ASN A 46 -10.72 8.60 10.33
N ALA A 47 -10.01 7.83 11.16
CA ALA A 47 -9.36 6.57 10.77
C ALA A 47 -10.28 5.62 10.00
N ASN A 48 -11.53 5.44 10.45
CA ASN A 48 -12.48 4.54 9.81
C ASN A 48 -12.92 5.03 8.42
N ALA A 49 -13.20 6.32 8.28
CA ALA A 49 -13.55 6.93 7.00
C ALA A 49 -12.38 6.88 6.01
N ASN A 50 -11.16 7.15 6.49
CA ASN A 50 -9.94 7.06 5.69
C ASN A 50 -9.67 5.61 5.24
N ARG A 51 -9.89 4.63 6.13
CA ARG A 51 -9.76 3.21 5.79
C ARG A 51 -10.75 2.79 4.72
N ALA A 52 -12.01 3.20 4.82
CA ALA A 52 -13.02 2.94 3.80
C ALA A 52 -12.64 3.56 2.45
N ARG A 53 -12.17 4.80 2.46
CA ARG A 53 -11.71 5.49 1.24
C ARG A 53 -10.50 4.81 0.61
N PHE A 54 -9.49 4.44 1.40
CA PHE A 54 -8.31 3.74 0.89
C PHE A 54 -8.65 2.36 0.34
N ALA A 55 -9.60 1.65 0.96
CA ALA A 55 -10.08 0.37 0.45
C ALA A 55 -10.79 0.53 -0.91
N ALA A 56 -11.69 1.51 -1.04
CA ALA A 56 -12.41 1.77 -2.29
C ALA A 56 -11.46 2.14 -3.44
N GLU A 57 -10.48 3.01 -3.18
CA GLU A 57 -9.46 3.40 -4.16
C GLU A 57 -8.56 2.23 -4.56
N GLY A 58 -8.13 1.43 -3.56
CA GLY A 58 -7.34 0.23 -3.79
C GLY A 58 -8.09 -0.76 -4.68
N GLU A 59 -9.35 -1.02 -4.37
CA GLU A 59 -10.21 -1.93 -5.15
C GLU A 59 -10.39 -1.43 -6.60
N ALA A 60 -10.63 -0.13 -6.81
CA ALA A 60 -10.71 0.45 -8.14
C ALA A 60 -9.39 0.30 -8.92
N SER A 61 -8.24 0.51 -8.26
CA SER A 61 -6.92 0.30 -8.85
C SER A 61 -6.64 -1.18 -9.20
N PHE A 62 -7.28 -2.13 -8.51
CA PHE A 62 -7.24 -3.54 -8.87
C PHE A 62 -8.16 -3.90 -10.03
N GLN A 63 -9.34 -3.26 -10.15
CA GLN A 63 -10.32 -3.53 -11.20
C GLN A 63 -9.90 -2.98 -12.58
N GLY A 64 -9.16 -1.87 -12.62
CA GLY A 64 -8.59 -1.31 -13.86
C GLY A 64 -7.49 -2.18 -14.49
N ASP A 65 -7.00 -3.19 -13.76
CA ASP A 65 -5.98 -4.13 -14.18
C ASP A 65 -6.64 -5.43 -14.71
N SER A 66 -7.64 -5.26 -15.58
CA SER A 66 -8.20 -6.35 -16.37
C SER A 66 -7.26 -6.65 -17.55
N PRO A 67 -6.99 -7.94 -17.86
CA PRO A 67 -6.06 -8.34 -18.94
C PRO A 67 -6.50 -7.91 -20.34
#